data_AF-A0A4W5KDQ6-F1
#
_entry.id   AF-A0A4W5KDQ6-F1
#
_cell.length_a   1.000
_cell.length_b   1.000
_cell.length_c   1.000
_cell.angle_alpha   90.00
_cell.angle_beta   90.00
_cell.angle_gamma   90.00
#
_symmetry.space_group_name_H-M   'P 1'
#
loop_
_entity.id
_entity.type
_entity.pdbx_description
1 polymer ?
#
loop_
_entity_poly.entity_id
_entity_poly.type
_entity_poly.pdbx_seq_one_letter_code
_entity_poly.pdbx_strand_id
1 'polypeptide(L)'
;MEVDEEKVLCYLDKVLEDEDENVFECGDMDLESPLPPGDMLMTPVHLQFRGDIEKGLEMKKLVLSGFLASEEIYINQLEALLLPMRPLKATATTSQPVLTIQQVETIFYKIQDIFEIHKEFYDALFPHIQRWDEKVAVGHLFQKLASQLGVYKAFVDNYKTAVETAEKCSQANTQFQKISENLKVKGPKDSKDCNTNVTMEGKRLVLI
;
A
#
# COMPACT_ATOMS: atom_id res chain seq x y z
N MET A 1 -24.11 14.36 -0.02
CA MET A 1 -23.16 15.36 0.50
C MET A 1 -21.89 15.13 -0.29
N GLU A 2 -21.91 15.57 -1.54
CA GLU A 2 -20.77 15.49 -2.47
C GLU A 2 -19.84 16.63 -2.08
N VAL A 3 -18.69 16.28 -1.50
CA VAL A 3 -17.68 17.27 -1.11
C VAL A 3 -16.79 17.45 -2.34
N ASP A 4 -16.86 18.64 -2.92
CA ASP A 4 -16.22 19.08 -4.16
C ASP A 4 -14.75 18.62 -4.27
N GLU A 5 -14.53 17.57 -5.07
CA GLU A 5 -13.20 17.13 -5.54
C GLU A 5 -12.44 18.28 -6.23
N GLU A 6 -13.20 19.20 -6.85
CA GLU A 6 -12.70 20.42 -7.51
C GLU A 6 -12.00 21.37 -6.51
N LYS A 7 -12.43 21.37 -5.24
CA LYS A 7 -11.85 22.21 -4.19
C LYS A 7 -10.54 21.64 -3.66
N VAL A 8 -10.38 20.32 -3.71
CA VAL A 8 -9.14 19.61 -3.35
C VAL A 8 -8.10 19.81 -4.44
N LEU A 9 -8.51 19.68 -5.71
CA LEU A 9 -7.64 19.93 -6.85
C LEU A 9 -7.15 21.39 -6.89
N CYS A 10 -8.01 22.37 -6.63
CA CYS A 10 -7.60 23.78 -6.54
C CYS A 10 -6.62 24.05 -5.39
N TYR A 11 -6.68 23.28 -4.30
CA TYR A 11 -5.71 23.39 -3.20
C TYR A 11 -4.34 22.80 -3.58
N LEU A 12 -4.33 21.72 -4.35
CA LEU A 12 -3.10 21.08 -4.81
C LEU A 12 -2.40 21.90 -5.91
N ASP A 13 -3.16 22.52 -6.81
CA ASP A 13 -2.64 23.43 -7.84
C ASP A 13 -1.89 24.61 -7.21
N LYS A 14 -2.47 25.23 -6.17
CA LYS A 14 -1.83 26.34 -5.44
C LYS A 14 -0.56 25.93 -4.72
N VAL A 15 -0.54 24.74 -4.12
CA VAL A 15 0.64 24.21 -3.42
C VAL A 15 1.77 23.90 -4.41
N LEU A 16 1.45 23.52 -5.64
CA LEU A 16 2.45 23.26 -6.69
C LEU A 16 2.96 24.55 -7.35
N GLU A 17 2.14 25.60 -7.44
CA GLU A 17 2.56 26.92 -7.95
C GLU A 17 3.47 27.69 -6.98
N ASP A 18 3.39 27.41 -5.67
CA ASP A 18 4.20 28.08 -4.64
C ASP A 18 5.65 27.54 -4.53
N GLU A 19 6.02 26.46 -5.25
CA GLU A 19 7.38 25.87 -5.18
C GLU A 19 8.41 26.54 -6.12
N ASP A 20 8.00 27.42 -7.05
CA ASP A 20 8.93 28.02 -8.03
C ASP A 20 9.60 29.35 -7.59
N GLU A 21 9.18 30.00 -6.49
CA GLU A 21 9.73 31.31 -6.09
C GLU A 21 10.58 31.37 -4.82
N ASN A 22 10.77 30.26 -4.08
CA ASN A 22 11.59 30.31 -2.85
C ASN A 22 12.91 29.54 -2.96
N VAL A 23 13.75 29.97 -3.91
CA VAL A 23 15.19 29.81 -3.78
C VAL A 23 15.66 30.78 -2.69
N PHE A 24 15.82 30.32 -1.45
CA PHE A 24 16.58 31.06 -0.46
C PHE A 24 17.80 30.24 -0.03
N GLU A 25 18.97 30.74 -0.44
CA GLU A 25 20.30 30.26 -0.10
C GLU A 25 20.45 30.08 1.42
N CYS A 26 21.00 28.93 1.82
CA CYS A 26 21.53 28.75 3.17
C CYS A 26 22.80 29.60 3.31
N GLY A 27 22.64 30.84 3.76
CA GLY A 27 23.76 31.69 4.17
C GLY A 27 24.12 31.41 5.63
N ASP A 28 25.37 30.99 5.85
CA ASP A 28 25.99 30.78 7.16
C ASP A 28 25.69 31.94 8.13
N MET A 29 25.06 31.66 9.28
CA MET A 29 24.97 32.63 10.39
C MET A 29 25.96 32.25 11.49
N ASP A 30 27.03 33.04 11.55
CA ASP A 30 28.07 32.96 12.56
C ASP A 30 27.53 33.08 13.99
N LEU A 31 28.05 32.19 14.82
CA LEU A 31 27.90 32.11 16.27
C LEU A 31 28.73 33.23 16.93
N GLU A 32 28.10 34.31 17.43
CA GLU A 32 28.50 35.00 18.67
C GLU A 32 27.66 36.26 18.96
N SER A 33 26.88 36.25 20.05
CA SER A 33 26.89 37.29 21.11
C SER A 33 25.83 37.00 22.22
N PRO A 34 26.06 37.43 23.47
CA PRO A 34 25.42 36.84 24.66
C PRO A 34 24.07 37.48 25.02
N LEU A 35 23.10 36.65 25.41
CA LEU A 35 21.73 37.04 25.78
C LEU A 35 21.62 37.48 27.26
N PRO A 36 20.87 38.55 27.59
CA PRO A 36 20.40 38.78 28.96
C PRO A 36 19.10 37.99 29.24
N PRO A 37 18.83 37.59 30.50
CA PRO A 37 17.66 36.81 30.84
C PRO A 37 16.46 37.73 31.13
N GLY A 38 15.47 37.75 30.25
CA GLY A 38 14.19 38.43 30.50
C GLY A 38 13.35 38.59 29.25
N ASP A 39 12.18 37.96 29.25
CA ASP A 39 11.07 38.10 28.30
C ASP A 39 11.32 37.72 26.84
N MET A 40 11.34 36.40 26.59
CA MET A 40 11.25 35.83 25.26
C MET A 40 9.81 35.95 24.73
N LEU A 41 9.45 37.13 24.23
CA LEU A 41 8.19 37.32 23.50
C LEU A 41 8.36 36.70 22.11
N MET A 42 7.74 35.54 21.90
CA MET A 42 7.75 34.82 20.62
C MET A 42 7.22 35.75 19.52
N THR A 43 8.06 36.05 18.52
CA THR A 43 7.67 36.92 17.41
C THR A 43 6.56 36.25 16.57
N PRO A 44 5.66 37.01 15.93
CA PRO A 44 4.55 36.46 15.13
C PRO A 44 5.03 35.49 14.04
N VAL A 45 6.20 35.76 13.44
CA VAL A 45 6.84 34.90 12.43
C VAL A 45 7.19 33.52 12.99
N HIS A 46 7.66 33.45 14.25
CA HIS A 46 8.02 32.19 14.89
C HIS A 46 6.80 31.34 15.26
N LEU A 47 5.67 32.00 15.58
CA LEU A 47 4.38 31.34 15.83
C LEU A 47 3.77 30.77 14.54
N GLN A 48 3.90 31.52 13.44
CA GLN A 48 3.43 31.10 12.12
C GLN A 48 4.25 29.90 11.60
N PHE A 49 5.59 29.98 11.69
CA PHE A 49 6.48 28.86 11.37
C PHE A 49 6.19 27.60 12.19
N ARG A 50 5.91 27.76 13.49
CA ARG A 50 5.55 26.64 14.36
C ARG A 50 4.21 26.00 13.95
N GLY A 51 3.21 26.81 13.58
CA GLY A 51 1.92 26.32 13.10
C GLY A 51 2.00 25.59 11.76
N ASP A 52 2.86 26.05 10.85
CA ASP A 52 3.07 25.40 9.55
C ASP A 52 3.80 24.04 9.70
N ILE A 53 4.77 23.96 10.64
CA ILE A 53 5.45 22.70 10.99
C ILE A 53 4.47 21.69 11.60
N GLU A 54 3.59 22.12 12.51
CA GLU A 54 2.59 21.27 13.16
C GLU A 54 1.58 20.73 12.12
N LYS A 55 1.12 21.57 11.20
CA LYS A 55 0.25 21.17 10.09
C LYS A 55 0.92 20.17 9.15
N GLY A 56 2.19 20.38 8.78
CA GLY A 56 2.95 19.44 7.95
C GLY A 56 3.13 18.08 8.61
N LEU A 57 3.29 18.07 9.93
CA LEU A 57 3.40 16.85 10.72
C LEU A 57 2.07 16.07 10.77
N GLU A 58 0.95 16.76 10.95
CA GLU A 58 -0.39 16.16 10.90
C GLU A 58 -0.69 15.58 9.52
N MET A 59 -0.37 16.30 8.44
CA MET A 59 -0.51 15.82 7.06
C MET A 59 0.30 14.54 6.83
N LYS A 60 1.57 14.52 7.26
CA LYS A 60 2.44 13.34 7.16
C LYS A 60 1.84 12.14 7.90
N LYS A 61 1.33 12.35 9.12
CA LYS A 61 0.67 11.30 9.89
C LYS A 61 -0.59 10.79 9.19
N LEU A 62 -1.41 11.68 8.64
CA LEU A 62 -2.64 11.33 7.92
C LEU A 62 -2.33 10.46 6.69
N VAL A 63 -1.37 10.88 5.87
CA VAL A 63 -0.94 10.14 4.67
C VAL A 63 -0.44 8.74 5.05
N LEU A 64 0.44 8.64 6.04
CA LEU A 64 0.98 7.35 6.48
C LEU A 64 -0.09 6.45 7.10
N SER A 65 -1.05 7.02 7.83
CA SER A 65 -2.19 6.28 8.37
C SER A 65 -3.08 5.72 7.27
N GLY A 66 -3.33 6.51 6.22
CA GLY A 66 -4.05 6.06 5.02
C GLY A 66 -3.33 4.92 4.31
N PHE A 67 -2.00 5.04 4.16
CA PHE A 67 -1.17 3.97 3.60
C PHE A 67 -1.31 2.69 4.42
N LEU A 68 -1.13 2.77 5.73
CA LEU A 68 -1.24 1.64 6.65
C LEU A 68 -2.62 0.96 6.60
N ALA A 69 -3.71 1.74 6.54
CA ALA A 69 -5.06 1.20 6.42
C ALA A 69 -5.25 0.45 5.08
N SER A 70 -4.73 0.99 3.99
CA SER A 70 -4.78 0.31 2.68
C SER A 70 -3.91 -0.96 2.63
N GLU A 71 -2.78 -0.96 3.34
CA GLU A 71 -1.93 -2.14 3.53
C GLU A 71 -2.64 -3.22 4.34
N GLU A 72 -3.35 -2.86 5.41
CA GLU A 72 -4.15 -3.81 6.20
C GLU A 72 -5.19 -4.53 5.33
N ILE A 73 -5.95 -3.78 4.54
CA ILE A 73 -6.96 -4.34 3.62
C ILE A 73 -6.28 -5.27 2.61
N TYR A 74 -5.14 -4.87 2.06
CA TYR A 74 -4.43 -5.66 1.07
C TYR A 74 -3.86 -6.96 1.64
N ILE A 75 -3.26 -6.91 2.83
CA ILE A 75 -2.76 -8.08 3.56
C ILE A 75 -3.90 -9.05 3.84
N ASN A 76 -5.08 -8.57 4.26
CA ASN A 76 -6.25 -9.40 4.47
C ASN A 76 -6.72 -10.10 3.18
N GLN A 77 -6.66 -9.42 2.04
CA GLN A 77 -6.95 -10.02 0.73
C GLN A 77 -5.94 -11.10 0.35
N LEU A 78 -4.64 -10.84 0.54
CA LEU A 78 -3.58 -11.83 0.31
C LEU A 78 -3.74 -13.04 1.23
N GLU A 79 -4.06 -12.83 2.51
CA GLU A 79 -4.31 -13.92 3.46
C GLU A 79 -5.50 -14.79 3.03
N ALA A 80 -6.57 -14.17 2.51
CA ALA A 80 -7.72 -14.89 1.97
C ALA A 80 -7.34 -15.81 0.78
N LEU A 81 -6.33 -15.44 -0.01
CA LEU A 81 -5.77 -16.31 -1.07
C LEU A 81 -4.91 -17.46 -0.50
N LEU A 82 -4.22 -17.23 0.61
CA LEU A 82 -3.39 -18.25 1.28
C LEU A 82 -4.22 -19.32 1.98
N LEU A 83 -5.41 -18.97 2.49
CA LEU A 83 -6.33 -19.89 3.16
C LEU A 83 -6.64 -21.16 2.35
N PRO A 84 -7.08 -21.08 1.07
CA PRO A 84 -7.30 -22.26 0.23
C PRO A 84 -6.00 -22.82 -0.37
N MET A 85 -4.94 -22.01 -0.53
CA MET A 85 -3.64 -22.50 -1.01
C MET A 85 -3.06 -23.58 -0.09
N ARG A 86 -3.07 -23.37 1.23
CA ARG A 86 -2.51 -24.30 2.23
C ARG A 86 -3.10 -25.72 2.13
N PRO A 87 -4.43 -25.93 2.17
CA PRO A 87 -5.04 -27.24 2.01
C PRO A 87 -4.90 -27.79 0.58
N LEU A 88 -4.95 -26.97 -0.47
CA LEU A 88 -4.69 -27.43 -1.84
C LEU A 88 -3.25 -27.97 -1.98
N LYS A 89 -2.27 -27.30 -1.39
CA LYS A 89 -0.88 -27.75 -1.35
C LYS A 89 -0.71 -29.04 -0.54
N ALA A 90 -1.38 -29.15 0.61
CA ALA A 90 -1.33 -30.36 1.44
C ALA A 90 -1.96 -31.57 0.74
N THR A 91 -3.13 -31.38 0.11
CA THR A 91 -3.86 -32.44 -0.60
C THR A 91 -3.13 -32.91 -1.87
N ALA A 92 -2.27 -32.08 -2.46
CA ALA A 92 -1.46 -32.44 -3.64
C ALA A 92 -0.53 -33.66 -3.41
N THR A 93 -0.21 -34.00 -2.16
CA THR A 93 0.63 -35.15 -1.79
C THR A 93 -0.16 -36.42 -1.47
N THR A 94 -1.49 -36.34 -1.49
CA THR A 94 -2.38 -37.46 -1.16
C THR A 94 -2.68 -38.32 -2.40
N SER A 95 -3.28 -39.49 -2.19
CA SER A 95 -3.66 -40.39 -3.29
C SER A 95 -4.77 -39.84 -4.21
N GLN A 96 -5.46 -38.77 -3.81
CA GLN A 96 -6.51 -38.11 -4.61
C GLN A 96 -6.37 -36.58 -4.52
N PRO A 97 -5.40 -36.00 -5.22
CA PRO A 97 -5.16 -34.56 -5.16
C PRO A 97 -6.26 -33.79 -5.91
N VAL A 98 -6.72 -32.68 -5.32
CA VAL A 98 -7.65 -31.76 -6.00
C VAL A 98 -6.94 -31.06 -7.16
N LEU A 99 -5.70 -30.64 -6.90
CA LEU A 99 -4.75 -30.10 -7.86
C LEU A 99 -3.39 -30.74 -7.65
N THR A 100 -2.62 -30.88 -8.72
CA THR A 100 -1.20 -31.25 -8.62
C THR A 100 -0.40 -30.14 -7.94
N ILE A 101 0.74 -30.50 -7.33
CA ILE A 101 1.63 -29.52 -6.68
C ILE A 101 2.05 -28.42 -7.66
N GLN A 102 2.35 -28.77 -8.91
CA GLN A 102 2.75 -27.83 -9.95
C GLN A 102 1.63 -26.84 -10.31
N GLN A 103 0.37 -27.30 -10.38
CA GLN A 103 -0.77 -26.42 -10.62
C GLN A 103 -0.96 -25.45 -9.46
N VAL A 104 -0.84 -25.92 -8.21
CA VAL A 104 -0.92 -25.05 -7.02
C VAL A 104 0.20 -24.00 -7.04
N GLU A 105 1.43 -24.41 -7.33
CA GLU A 105 2.58 -23.50 -7.40
C GLU A 105 2.47 -22.49 -8.54
N THR A 106 1.86 -22.88 -9.67
CA THR A 106 1.62 -22.00 -10.81
C THR A 106 0.51 -20.99 -10.50
N ILE A 107 -0.60 -21.44 -9.90
CA ILE A 107 -1.75 -20.58 -9.58
C ILE A 107 -1.42 -19.58 -8.47
N PHE A 108 -0.74 -20.04 -7.41
CA PHE A 108 -0.42 -19.22 -6.23
C PHE A 108 1.04 -18.72 -6.21
N TYR A 109 1.69 -18.68 -7.38
CA TYR A 109 3.08 -18.28 -7.50
C TYR A 109 3.34 -16.94 -6.81
N LYS A 110 4.36 -16.86 -5.95
CA LYS A 110 4.79 -15.64 -5.23
C LYS A 110 3.77 -14.98 -4.29
N ILE A 111 2.55 -15.49 -4.14
CA ILE A 111 1.53 -14.88 -3.27
C ILE A 111 2.00 -14.88 -1.80
N GLN A 112 2.59 -15.99 -1.33
CA GLN A 112 3.15 -16.07 0.03
C GLN A 112 4.27 -15.05 0.25
N ASP A 113 5.20 -14.94 -0.70
CA ASP A 113 6.32 -13.99 -0.63
C ASP A 113 5.80 -12.53 -0.59
N ILE A 114 4.82 -12.19 -1.44
CA ILE A 114 4.19 -10.86 -1.47
C ILE A 114 3.49 -10.55 -0.15
N PHE A 115 2.75 -11.52 0.40
CA PHE A 115 2.11 -11.38 1.72
C PHE A 115 3.14 -11.06 2.81
N GLU A 116 4.24 -11.80 2.86
CA GLU A 116 5.29 -11.60 3.86
C GLU A 116 5.96 -10.23 3.73
N ILE A 117 6.26 -9.80 2.50
CA ILE A 117 6.83 -8.47 2.22
C ILE A 117 5.92 -7.35 2.76
N HIS A 118 4.63 -7.40 2.43
CA HIS A 118 3.67 -6.38 2.88
C HIS A 118 3.39 -6.47 4.37
N LYS A 119 3.30 -7.68 4.92
CA LYS A 119 3.12 -7.89 6.36
C LYS A 119 4.30 -7.34 7.16
N GLU A 120 5.52 -7.62 6.72
CA GLU A 120 6.73 -7.08 7.34
C GLU A 120 6.76 -5.55 7.28
N PHE A 121 6.41 -4.97 6.12
CA PHE A 121 6.32 -3.52 5.97
C PHE A 121 5.27 -2.92 6.93
N TYR A 122 4.08 -3.51 7.00
CA TYR A 122 3.00 -3.08 7.90
C TYR A 122 3.42 -3.16 9.36
N ASP A 123 3.97 -4.31 9.79
CA ASP A 123 4.37 -4.54 11.18
C ASP A 123 5.52 -3.59 11.60
N ALA A 124 6.38 -3.19 10.65
CA ALA A 124 7.42 -2.19 10.88
C ALA A 124 6.86 -0.75 10.92
N LEU A 125 5.90 -0.42 10.07
CA LEU A 125 5.33 0.94 9.98
C LEU A 125 4.32 1.23 11.11
N PHE A 126 3.56 0.23 11.55
CA PHE A 126 2.47 0.38 12.52
C PHE A 126 2.91 1.04 13.85
N PRO A 127 4.01 0.61 14.52
CA PRO A 127 4.46 1.22 15.77
C PRO A 127 4.83 2.70 15.63
N HIS A 128 5.36 3.09 14.46
CA HIS A 128 5.77 4.46 14.16
C HIS A 128 4.56 5.41 14.00
N ILE A 129 3.44 4.90 13.51
CA ILE A 129 2.20 5.69 13.38
C ILE A 129 1.45 5.76 14.73
N GLN A 130 1.46 4.66 15.49
CA GLN A 130 0.86 4.61 16.84
C GLN A 130 1.58 5.54 17.83
N ARG A 131 2.92 5.53 17.82
CA ARG A 131 3.76 6.41 18.63
C ARG A 131 4.43 7.43 17.73
N TRP A 132 3.62 8.36 17.25
CA TRP A 132 4.07 9.40 16.34
C TRP A 132 5.08 10.34 17.00
N ASP A 133 6.23 10.53 16.36
CA ASP A 133 7.29 11.44 16.77
C ASP A 133 7.78 12.22 15.53
N GLU A 134 8.02 13.52 15.71
CA GLU A 134 8.49 14.47 14.69
C GLU A 134 9.75 14.01 13.97
N LYS A 135 10.62 13.26 14.65
CA LYS A 135 11.89 12.78 14.11
C LYS A 135 11.79 11.44 13.37
N VAL A 136 10.59 10.86 13.28
CA VAL A 136 10.40 9.54 12.66
C VAL A 136 10.61 9.62 11.15
N ALA A 137 11.68 8.99 10.68
CA ALA A 137 11.98 8.79 9.27
C ALA A 137 11.60 7.37 8.84
N VAL A 138 10.45 7.23 8.16
CA VAL A 138 9.97 5.93 7.65
C VAL A 138 10.44 5.62 6.23
N GLY A 139 11.16 6.54 5.56
CA GLY A 139 11.56 6.38 4.15
C GLY A 139 12.38 5.12 3.88
N HIS A 140 13.18 4.67 4.85
CA HIS A 140 13.94 3.43 4.75
C HIS A 140 13.04 2.17 4.62
N LEU A 141 11.82 2.20 5.19
CA LEU A 141 10.84 1.11 5.04
C LEU A 141 10.33 1.04 3.59
N PHE A 142 10.06 2.18 2.98
CA PHE A 142 9.66 2.26 1.57
C PHE A 142 10.78 1.86 0.62
N GLN A 143 12.02 2.24 0.91
CA GLN A 143 13.19 1.78 0.16
C GLN A 143 13.33 0.24 0.24
N LYS A 144 13.13 -0.34 1.42
CA LYS A 144 13.12 -1.79 1.60
C LYS A 144 12.00 -2.43 0.79
N LEU A 145 10.78 -1.90 0.82
CA LEU A 145 9.66 -2.39 0.01
C LEU A 145 9.98 -2.33 -1.49
N ALA A 146 10.55 -1.22 -1.96
CA ALA A 146 10.97 -1.04 -3.35
C ALA A 146 12.08 -2.03 -3.78
N SER A 147 12.98 -2.42 -2.87
CA SER A 147 13.99 -3.44 -3.17
C SER A 147 13.39 -4.82 -3.50
N GLN A 148 12.15 -5.09 -3.06
CA GLN A 148 11.45 -6.35 -3.27
C GLN A 148 10.62 -6.38 -4.56
N LEU A 149 10.67 -5.34 -5.40
CA LEU A 149 9.93 -5.25 -6.67
C LEU A 149 10.19 -6.43 -7.62
N GLY A 150 11.36 -7.09 -7.51
CA GLY A 150 11.67 -8.29 -8.28
C GLY A 150 10.68 -9.44 -8.09
N VAL A 151 10.10 -9.58 -6.89
CA VAL A 151 9.08 -10.60 -6.60
C VAL A 151 7.78 -10.33 -7.36
N TYR A 152 7.35 -9.06 -7.43
CA TYR A 152 6.16 -8.66 -8.18
C TYR A 152 6.35 -8.86 -9.67
N LYS A 153 7.55 -8.58 -10.19
CA LYS A 153 7.86 -8.87 -11.59
C LYS A 153 7.66 -10.36 -11.88
N ALA A 154 8.24 -11.23 -11.05
CA ALA A 154 8.08 -12.67 -11.23
C ALA A 154 6.60 -13.12 -11.16
N PHE A 155 5.83 -12.56 -10.23
CA PHE A 155 4.38 -12.79 -10.14
C PHE A 155 3.65 -12.40 -11.42
N VAL A 156 3.89 -11.18 -11.91
CA VAL A 156 3.25 -10.63 -13.12
C VAL A 156 3.64 -11.43 -14.36
N ASP A 157 4.91 -11.85 -14.47
CA ASP A 157 5.39 -12.65 -15.60
C ASP A 157 4.68 -14.03 -15.67
N ASN A 158 4.36 -14.64 -14.53
CA ASN A 158 3.63 -15.92 -14.44
C ASN A 158 2.10 -15.77 -14.58
N TYR A 159 1.57 -14.55 -14.45
CA TYR A 159 0.15 -14.32 -14.29
C TYR A 159 -0.74 -14.93 -15.37
N LYS A 160 -0.36 -14.77 -16.64
CA LYS A 160 -1.10 -15.35 -17.76
C LYS A 160 -1.21 -16.87 -17.63
N THR A 161 -0.11 -17.52 -17.27
CA THR A 161 -0.05 -18.96 -17.05
C THR A 161 -0.87 -19.39 -15.83
N ALA A 162 -0.85 -18.60 -14.75
CA ALA A 162 -1.68 -18.84 -13.57
C ALA A 162 -3.18 -18.85 -13.90
N VAL A 163 -3.65 -17.83 -14.63
CA VAL A 163 -5.06 -17.71 -15.05
C VAL A 163 -5.47 -18.87 -15.94
N GLU A 164 -4.71 -19.16 -17.00
CA GLU A 164 -5.01 -20.28 -17.89
C GLU A 164 -5.02 -21.64 -17.15
N THR A 165 -4.13 -21.81 -16.17
CA THR A 165 -4.08 -23.03 -15.35
C THR A 165 -5.28 -23.12 -14.43
N ALA A 166 -5.64 -22.03 -13.75
CA ALA A 166 -6.81 -21.97 -12.87
C ALA A 166 -8.11 -22.27 -13.63
N GLU A 167 -8.29 -21.70 -14.82
CA GLU A 167 -9.48 -21.96 -15.66
C GLU A 167 -9.59 -23.44 -16.06
N LYS A 168 -8.50 -24.02 -16.57
CA LYS A 168 -8.46 -25.45 -16.95
C LYS A 168 -8.76 -26.34 -15.75
N CYS A 169 -8.21 -26.01 -14.58
CA CYS A 169 -8.44 -26.77 -13.36
C CYS A 169 -9.88 -26.64 -12.87
N SER A 170 -10.48 -25.46 -12.98
CA SER A 170 -11.86 -25.19 -12.57
C SER A 170 -12.85 -25.98 -13.43
N GLN A 171 -12.60 -26.06 -14.75
CA GLN A 171 -13.41 -26.87 -15.66
C GLN A 171 -13.23 -28.38 -15.44
N ALA A 172 -12.02 -28.82 -15.06
CA ALA A 172 -11.71 -30.24 -14.87
C ALA A 172 -12.11 -30.80 -13.49
N ASN A 173 -12.19 -29.97 -12.45
CA ASN A 173 -12.43 -30.42 -11.08
C ASN A 173 -13.47 -29.55 -10.35
N THR A 174 -14.65 -30.12 -10.12
CA THR A 174 -15.78 -29.46 -9.44
C THR A 174 -15.47 -29.05 -7.99
N GLN A 175 -14.55 -29.73 -7.30
CA GLN A 175 -14.11 -29.31 -5.95
C GLN A 175 -13.28 -28.02 -6.05
N PHE A 176 -12.35 -27.94 -6.99
CA PHE A 176 -11.58 -26.72 -7.23
C PHE A 176 -12.46 -25.58 -7.73
N GLN A 177 -13.44 -25.86 -8.60
CA GLN A 177 -14.44 -24.89 -9.04
C GLN A 177 -15.15 -24.24 -7.84
N LYS A 178 -15.70 -25.05 -6.92
CA LYS A 178 -16.36 -24.54 -5.71
C LYS A 178 -15.41 -23.72 -4.84
N ILE A 179 -14.17 -24.14 -4.68
CA ILE A 179 -13.16 -23.38 -3.92
C ILE A 179 -12.92 -22.02 -4.60
N SER A 180 -12.72 -22.00 -5.92
CA SER A 180 -12.48 -20.78 -6.70
C SER A 180 -13.66 -19.79 -6.67
N GLU A 181 -14.90 -20.27 -6.60
CA GLU A 181 -16.09 -19.43 -6.49
C GLU A 181 -16.25 -18.80 -5.10
N ASN A 182 -15.82 -19.49 -4.04
CA ASN A 182 -15.83 -18.94 -2.68
C ASN A 182 -14.70 -17.93 -2.44
N LEU A 183 -13.62 -18.04 -3.21
CA LEU A 183 -12.51 -17.08 -3.26
C LEU A 183 -12.89 -15.75 -3.95
N LYS A 184 -13.97 -15.74 -4.74
CA LYS A 184 -14.51 -14.53 -5.35
C LYS A 184 -14.99 -13.58 -4.26
N VAL A 185 -14.09 -12.71 -3.79
CA VAL A 185 -14.40 -11.67 -2.82
C VAL A 185 -15.61 -10.91 -3.36
N LYS A 186 -16.70 -10.95 -2.62
CA LYS A 186 -17.86 -10.10 -2.90
C LYS A 186 -17.36 -8.66 -2.83
N GLY A 187 -17.13 -8.06 -3.99
CA GLY A 187 -17.07 -6.60 -4.09
C GLY A 187 -18.34 -6.01 -3.49
N PRO A 188 -18.30 -4.75 -3.01
CA PRO A 188 -19.51 -4.07 -2.58
C PRO A 188 -20.56 -4.24 -3.67
N LYS A 189 -21.66 -4.92 -3.36
CA LYS A 189 -22.83 -4.93 -4.23
C LYS A 189 -23.28 -3.48 -4.32
N ASP A 190 -23.12 -2.88 -5.48
CA ASP A 190 -24.12 -2.05 -6.17
C ASP A 190 -23.40 -1.16 -7.19
N SER A 191 -23.47 -1.53 -8.47
CA SER A 191 -23.94 -0.65 -9.54
C SER A 191 -23.59 -1.25 -10.90
N LYS A 192 -24.52 -1.06 -11.83
CA LYS A 192 -24.54 -1.57 -13.19
C LYS A 192 -23.87 -0.53 -14.09
N ASP A 193 -23.09 -1.01 -15.06
CA ASP A 193 -22.57 -0.30 -16.24
C ASP A 193 -21.39 0.68 -16.07
N CYS A 194 -20.17 0.26 -16.45
CA CYS A 194 -19.32 0.98 -17.42
C CYS A 194 -18.09 0.16 -17.84
N ASN A 195 -17.85 0.12 -19.15
CA ASN A 195 -16.72 -0.54 -19.81
C ASN A 195 -15.75 0.56 -20.27
N THR A 196 -14.58 0.71 -19.64
CA THR A 196 -13.42 1.44 -20.20
C THR A 196 -12.13 1.22 -19.38
N ASN A 197 -11.19 0.48 -19.99
CA ASN A 197 -9.73 0.65 -20.07
C ASN A 197 -8.87 1.08 -18.85
N VAL A 198 -8.04 0.11 -18.41
CA VAL A 198 -6.59 0.19 -18.15
C VAL A 198 -6.06 1.45 -17.43
N THR A 199 -6.06 1.41 -16.10
CA THR A 199 -5.12 2.16 -15.27
C THR A 199 -4.47 1.17 -14.30
N MET A 200 -3.16 1.27 -14.09
CA MET A 200 -2.30 0.27 -13.43
C MET A 200 -2.60 0.01 -11.94
N GLU A 201 -3.63 0.62 -11.35
CA GLU A 201 -4.25 0.17 -10.10
C GLU A 201 -5.12 -1.09 -10.29
N GLY A 202 -5.55 -1.37 -11.53
CA GLY A 202 -6.38 -2.52 -11.92
C GLY A 202 -5.63 -3.85 -12.08
N LYS A 203 -4.31 -3.91 -11.88
CA LYS A 203 -3.57 -5.19 -11.80
C LYS A 203 -3.56 -5.78 -10.38
N ARG A 204 -4.10 -5.07 -9.39
CA ARG A 204 -4.26 -5.58 -8.02
C ARG A 204 -5.36 -6.65 -7.88
N LEU A 205 -6.14 -6.90 -8.93
CA LEU A 205 -7.33 -7.77 -8.92
C LEU A 205 -7.59 -8.49 -10.26
N VAL A 206 -6.72 -9.40 -10.72
CA VAL A 206 -7.21 -10.50 -11.61
C VAL A 206 -6.70 -11.87 -11.17
N LEU A 207 -6.73 -12.09 -9.87
CA LEU A 207 -6.87 -13.44 -9.30
C LEU A 207 -8.12 -13.52 -8.40
N ILE A 208 -9.19 -12.83 -8.83
CA ILE A 208 -10.55 -12.92 -8.29
C ILE A 208 -11.54 -12.85 -9.48
#